data_AF-A0A1S9N8G1-F1
#
_entry.id   AF-A0A1S9N8G1-F1
#
_cell.length_a   1.000
_cell.length_b   1.000
_cell.length_c   1.000
_cell.angle_alpha   90.00
_cell.angle_beta   90.00
_cell.angle_gamma   90.00
#
_symmetry.space_group_name_H-M   'P 1'
#
loop_
_entity.id
_entity.type
_entity.pdbx_description
1 polymer ?
#
loop_
_entity_poly.entity_id
_entity_poly.type
_entity_poly.pdbx_seq_one_letter_code
_entity_poly.pdbx_strand_id
1 'polypeptide(L)' 'MNGTYRRLNRQRSVFPTDTTLLKALYLTTFEATKRWTIPYKNLGKVYGELSVMYEGHL' A
#
# COMPACT_ATOMS: atom_id res chain seq x y z
N MET A 1 4.26 2.69 4.11
CA MET A 1 3.34 3.54 3.32
C MET A 1 3.25 4.96 3.86
N ASN A 2 2.88 5.16 5.14
CA ASN A 2 2.77 6.48 5.78
C ASN A 2 4.04 7.36 5.66
N GLY A 3 5.23 6.77 5.81
CA GLY A 3 6.49 7.48 5.58
C GLY A 3 6.67 8.00 4.15
N THR A 4 6.21 7.24 3.15
CA THR A 4 6.27 7.63 1.74
C THR A 4 5.35 8.82 1.47
N TYR A 5 4.14 8.81 2.02
CA TYR A 5 3.20 9.93 1.90
C TYR A 5 3.76 11.22 2.51
N ARG A 6 4.31 11.15 3.72
CA ARG A 6 4.93 12.29 4.40
C ARG A 6 6.14 12.82 3.64
N ARG A 7 6.98 11.94 3.10
CA ARG A 7 8.18 12.34 2.35
C ARG A 7 7.82 13.04 1.04
N LEU A 8 6.91 12.46 0.26
CA LEU A 8 6.54 12.98 -1.05
C LEU A 8 5.66 14.24 -0.99
N ASN A 9 4.87 14.40 0.08
CA ASN A 9 4.06 15.61 0.30
C ASN A 9 4.69 16.60 1.29
N ARG A 10 5.98 16.47 1.65
CA ARG A 10 6.61 17.34 2.67
C ARG A 10 6.55 18.85 2.38
N GLN A 11 6.47 19.21 1.10
CA GLN A 11 6.36 20.61 0.64
C GLN A 11 4.90 21.08 0.50
N ARG A 12 3.92 20.17 0.65
CA ARG A 12 2.49 20.43 0.51
C ARG A 12 1.80 20.12 1.83
N SER A 13 1.81 21.10 2.74
CA SER A 13 1.20 21.00 4.07
C SER A 13 -0.29 21.35 4.08
N VAL A 14 -0.78 22.09 3.08
CA VAL A 14 -2.18 22.51 2.94
C VAL A 14 -2.69 22.16 1.55
N PHE A 15 -3.88 21.57 1.49
CA PHE A 15 -4.58 21.27 0.24
C PHE A 15 -5.84 22.14 0.18
N PRO A 16 -6.04 22.92 -0.91
CA PRO A 16 -7.17 23.84 -1.01
C PRO A 16 -8.51 23.15 -1.21
N THR A 17 -8.52 21.89 -1.68
CA THR A 17 -9.73 21.08 -1.83
C THR A 17 -9.44 19.60 -1.61
N ASP A 18 -10.47 18.83 -1.26
CA ASP A 18 -10.37 17.37 -1.07
C ASP A 18 -9.92 16.66 -2.36
N THR A 19 -10.31 17.17 -3.53
CA THR A 19 -9.89 16.60 -4.81
C THR A 19 -8.38 16.73 -5.04
N THR A 20 -7.78 17.85 -4.61
CA THR A 20 -6.33 18.06 -4.71
C THR A 20 -5.56 17.18 -3.72
N LEU A 21 -6.12 16.95 -2.54
CA LEU A 21 -5.60 15.98 -1.57
C LEU A 21 -5.64 14.56 -2.16
N LEU A 22 -6.80 14.15 -2.69
CA LEU A 22 -6.99 12.81 -3.26
C LEU A 22 -6.03 12.55 -4.43
N LYS A 23 -5.84 13.54 -5.33
CA LYS A 23 -4.85 13.42 -6.42
C LYS A 23 -3.43 13.23 -5.90
N ALA A 24 -3.02 13.97 -4.87
CA ALA A 24 -1.70 13.81 -4.27
C ALA A 24 -1.51 12.43 -3.62
N LEU A 25 -2.53 11.94 -2.92
CA LEU A 25 -2.52 10.58 -2.34
C LEU A 25 -2.50 9.50 -3.42
N TYR A 26 -3.27 9.68 -4.50
CA TYR A 26 -3.28 8.76 -5.64
C TYR A 26 -1.90 8.65 -6.28
N LEU A 27 -1.28 9.78 -6.65
CA LEU A 27 0.02 9.80 -7.30
C LEU A 27 1.11 9.18 -6.42
N THR A 28 1.11 9.49 -5.13
CA THR A 28 2.09 8.91 -4.19
C THR A 28 1.89 7.42 -3.97
N THR A 29 0.64 6.94 -3.98
CA THR A 29 0.34 5.51 -3.92
C THR A 29 0.79 4.82 -5.20
N PHE A 30 0.50 5.41 -6.35
CA PHE A 30 0.92 4.89 -7.66
C PHE A 30 2.44 4.73 -7.77
N GLU A 31 3.21 5.74 -7.33
CA GLU A 31 4.68 5.63 -7.31
C GLU A 31 5.20 4.59 -6.31
N ALA A 32 4.49 4.38 -5.19
CA ALA A 32 4.86 3.37 -4.21
C ALA A 32 4.58 1.95 -4.73
N THR A 33 3.42 1.72 -5.34
CA THR A 33 2.99 0.40 -5.83
C THR A 33 3.83 -0.08 -7.01
N LYS A 34 4.36 0.83 -7.84
CA LYS A 34 5.35 0.48 -8.89
C LYS A 34 6.57 -0.29 -8.35
N ARG A 35 6.92 -0.09 -7.08
CA ARG A 35 8.08 -0.73 -6.45
C ARG A 35 7.73 -2.05 -5.75
N TRP A 36 6.43 -2.40 -5.67
CA TRP A 36 5.94 -3.62 -5.02
C TRP A 36 5.89 -4.79 -5.99
N THR A 37 7.00 -5.04 -6.67
CA THR A 37 7.12 -6.15 -7.64
C THR A 37 7.68 -7.42 -7.01
N ILE A 38 8.21 -7.32 -5.78
CA ILE A 38 8.87 -8.44 -5.11
C ILE A 38 7.80 -9.38 -4.53
N PRO A 39 7.81 -10.67 -4.87
CA PRO A 39 6.88 -11.63 -4.30
C PRO A 39 7.15 -11.84 -2.81
N TYR A 40 6.09 -12.13 -2.06
CA TYR A 40 6.21 -12.42 -0.64
C TYR A 40 6.99 -13.72 -0.41
N LYS A 41 8.03 -13.66 0.42
CA LYS A 41 8.87 -14.84 0.72
C LYS A 41 8.06 -15.84 1.54
N ASN A 42 8.21 -17.13 1.22
CA ASN A 42 7.51 -18.23 1.90
C ASN A 42 5.98 -18.21 1.78
N LEU A 43 5.43 -17.60 0.71
CA LEU A 43 3.98 -17.48 0.52
C LEU A 43 3.26 -18.83 0.60
N GLY A 44 3.83 -19.92 0.04
CA GLY A 44 3.23 -21.25 0.11
C GLY A 44 3.13 -21.82 1.53
N LYS A 45 4.10 -21.51 2.42
CA LYS A 45 4.03 -21.92 3.82
C LYS A 45 2.93 -21.17 4.56
N VAL A 46 2.89 -19.84 4.39
CA VAL A 46 1.85 -18.99 4.98
C VAL A 46 0.47 -19.40 4.47
N TYR A 47 0.36 -19.73 3.19
CA TYR A 47 -0.89 -20.21 2.61
C TYR A 47 -1.33 -21.53 3.25
N GLY A 48 -0.42 -22.49 3.46
CA GLY A 48 -0.73 -23.75 4.15
C GLY A 48 -1.19 -23.55 5.59
N GLU A 49 -0.54 -22.66 6.34
CA GLU A 49 -0.97 -22.29 7.70
C GLU A 49 -2.36 -21.65 7.69
N LEU A 50 -2.63 -20.74 6.74
CA LEU A 50 -3.93 -20.10 6.58
C LEU A 50 -5.02 -21.11 6.21
N SER A 51 -4.74 -22.05 5.30
CA SER A 51 -5.69 -23.10 4.89
C SER A 51 -6.11 -24.00 6.05
N VAL A 52 -5.21 -24.26 7.01
CA VAL A 52 -5.53 -25.03 8.23
C VAL A 52 -6.30 -24.17 9.24
N MET A 53 -5.95 -22.89 9.39
CA MET A 53 -6.66 -21.99 10.32
C MET A 53 -8.09 -21.68 9.86
N TYR A 54 -8.31 -21.62 8.55
CA TYR A 54 -9.57 -21.21 7.92
C TYR A 54 -10.05 -22.29 6.95
N GLU A 55 -10.18 -23.53 7.42
CA GLU A 55 -10.72 -24.64 6.61
C GLU A 55 -12.10 -24.26 6.03
N GLY A 56 -12.26 -24.43 4.71
CA GLY A 56 -13.50 -24.16 3.99
C GLY A 56 -13.76 -22.69 3.61
N HIS A 57 -12.85 -21.76 3.94
CA HIS A 57 -13.00 -20.33 3.64
C HIS A 57 -11.93 -19.77 2.69
N LEU A 58 -11.00 -20.60 2.23
CA LEU A 58 -9.91 -20.25 1.31
C LEU A 58 -10.07 -20.93 -0.05
#